data_AF-A0A7J3VTN0-F1
#
_entry.id   AF-A0A7J3VTN0-F1
#
_cell.length_a   1.000
_cell.length_b   1.000
_cell.length_c   1.000
_cell.angle_alpha   90.00
_cell.angle_beta   90.00
_cell.angle_gamma   90.00
#
_symmetry.space_group_name_H-M   'P 1'
#
loop_
_entity.id
_entity.type
_entity.pdbx_description
1 polymer ?
#
loop_
_entity_poly.entity_id
_entity_poly.type
_entity_poly.pdbx_seq_one_letter_code
_entity_poly.pdbx_strand_id
1 'polypeptide(L)'
;MILELHGDACRLGYLKLAACILEDGSPRSPDYLASVMLETCKSLEEDVERSLPGLMRSEVNARNYVKLANDLGFYNRKTSRLGRFGAAYACLDSSETVKKHVSGERRLSLSQLLSLSPVEKMLFLQAILTMDYYMMVLLVKWLFKTREFTRQNAMQAVMEEIYPEALQRLSRRLSDRDRHSLAKELEEASRFRERRESYSSKVEWIRSRQYAKYRHTVPPRLEWLADVGLLERTHRGRYAVSPEGLRLFRDLELVVSRPRERVEEEFFKYVVLGVERLKAPAQSTEAQAMTSVYSSLNKMMGRVELDLLCLASAYKLVERGFKSSPSSMMRVFSYLSLLYPDRVFATYSDDGSAEVSGLDISLIE
;
A
#
# COMPACT_ATOMS: atom_id res chain seq x y z
N MET A 1 10.84 -8.31 -0.76
CA MET A 1 10.05 -9.22 0.07
C MET A 1 8.90 -9.75 -0.78
N ILE A 2 8.40 -10.96 -0.48
CA ILE A 2 7.13 -11.47 -1.00
C ILE A 2 6.21 -11.61 0.21
N LEU A 3 5.04 -10.99 0.17
CA LEU A 3 4.13 -11.00 1.32
C LEU A 3 3.41 -12.34 1.48
N GLU A 4 3.43 -12.88 2.69
CA GLU A 4 2.64 -14.04 3.10
C GLU A 4 1.26 -13.62 3.58
N LEU A 5 0.27 -13.88 2.74
CA LEU A 5 -1.10 -13.39 2.93
C LEU A 5 -2.03 -14.47 3.47
N HIS A 6 -3.12 -14.02 4.08
CA HIS A 6 -4.28 -14.84 4.36
C HIS A 6 -5.39 -14.51 3.36
N GLY A 7 -6.17 -15.53 2.99
CA GLY A 7 -7.08 -15.49 1.83
C GLY A 7 -8.31 -14.60 2.01
N ASP A 8 -8.49 -14.03 3.20
CA ASP A 8 -9.61 -13.16 3.54
C ASP A 8 -9.20 -11.68 3.59
N ALA A 9 -7.89 -11.37 3.51
CA ALA A 9 -7.37 -10.00 3.55
C ALA A 9 -7.43 -9.34 2.15
N CYS A 10 -8.62 -9.32 1.55
CA CYS A 10 -8.81 -8.96 0.15
C CYS A 10 -9.13 -7.48 -0.10
N ARG A 11 -9.36 -6.66 0.95
CA ARG A 11 -9.81 -5.28 0.77
C ARG A 11 -8.86 -4.26 1.41
N LEU A 12 -8.23 -3.44 0.59
CA LEU A 12 -7.25 -2.46 1.02
C LEU A 12 -7.86 -1.32 1.85
N GLY A 13 -9.12 -0.95 1.61
CA GLY A 13 -9.79 0.14 2.33
C GLY A 13 -9.81 -0.01 3.86
N TYR A 14 -9.74 -1.23 4.40
CA TYR A 14 -9.66 -1.44 5.86
C TYR A 14 -8.37 -0.90 6.49
N LEU A 15 -7.27 -0.75 5.72
CA LEU A 15 -6.02 -0.22 6.26
C LEU A 15 -6.14 1.28 6.60
N LYS A 16 -7.15 1.98 6.05
CA LYS A 16 -7.49 3.35 6.43
C LYS A 16 -7.87 3.44 7.92
N LEU A 17 -8.63 2.47 8.44
CA LEU A 17 -8.95 2.39 9.87
C LEU A 17 -7.70 2.22 10.71
N ALA A 18 -6.79 1.32 10.31
CA ALA A 18 -5.56 1.09 11.06
C ALA A 18 -4.76 2.39 11.21
N ALA A 19 -4.65 3.19 10.16
CA ALA A 19 -3.99 4.49 10.22
C ALA A 19 -4.74 5.50 11.09
N CYS A 20 -6.06 5.67 10.93
CA CYS A 20 -6.83 6.65 11.70
C CYS A 20 -6.93 6.30 13.19
N ILE A 21 -6.97 5.02 13.58
CA ILE A 21 -6.98 4.60 14.99
C ILE A 21 -5.66 4.97 15.69
N LEU A 22 -4.55 5.02 14.95
CA LEU A 22 -3.21 5.31 15.48
C LEU A 22 -2.82 6.78 15.37
N GLU A 23 -3.71 7.65 14.87
CA GLU A 23 -3.44 9.07 14.69
C GLU A 23 -3.17 9.80 16.02
N ASP A 24 -3.76 9.32 17.12
CA ASP A 24 -3.53 9.91 18.45
C ASP A 24 -2.07 9.75 18.96
N GLY A 25 -1.23 9.04 18.20
CA GLY A 25 0.18 8.79 18.50
C GLY A 25 0.42 7.78 19.63
N SER A 26 -0.65 7.24 20.20
CA SER A 26 -0.57 6.26 21.27
C SER A 26 -0.19 4.89 20.68
N PRO A 27 0.83 4.21 21.23
CA PRO A 27 1.21 2.90 20.75
C PRO A 27 0.10 1.89 21.04
N ARG A 28 -0.30 1.10 20.04
CA ARG A 28 -1.35 0.07 20.16
C ARG A 28 -0.82 -1.31 19.81
N SER A 29 -1.11 -2.28 20.67
CA SER A 29 -0.78 -3.68 20.39
C SER A 29 -1.58 -4.20 19.18
N PRO A 30 -1.07 -5.21 18.45
CA PRO A 30 -1.78 -5.78 17.31
C PRO A 30 -3.17 -6.31 17.67
N ASP A 31 -3.33 -6.94 18.84
CA ASP A 31 -4.62 -7.47 19.30
C ASP A 31 -5.60 -6.35 19.63
N TYR A 32 -5.16 -5.29 20.30
CA TYR A 32 -6.01 -4.13 20.55
C TYR A 32 -6.48 -3.50 19.24
N LEU A 33 -5.56 -3.29 18.30
CA LEU A 33 -5.89 -2.71 17.00
C LEU A 33 -6.89 -3.60 16.23
N ALA A 34 -6.70 -4.92 16.25
CA ALA A 34 -7.63 -5.86 15.63
C ALA A 34 -9.02 -5.81 16.26
N SER A 35 -9.11 -5.76 17.60
CA SER A 35 -10.37 -5.63 18.32
C SER A 35 -11.10 -4.34 17.96
N VAL A 36 -10.41 -3.20 17.99
CA VAL A 36 -11.01 -1.90 17.64
C VAL A 36 -11.46 -1.90 16.18
N MET A 37 -10.63 -2.36 15.24
CA MET A 37 -11.01 -2.44 13.83
C MET A 37 -12.27 -3.29 13.61
N LEU A 38 -12.38 -4.44 14.31
CA LEU A 38 -13.54 -5.31 14.22
C LEU A 38 -14.80 -4.64 14.76
N GLU A 39 -14.71 -4.03 15.95
CA GLU A 39 -15.85 -3.33 16.57
C GLU A 39 -16.28 -2.13 15.72
N THR A 40 -15.34 -1.35 15.19
CA THR A 40 -15.64 -0.28 14.23
C THR A 40 -16.39 -0.83 13.03
N CYS A 41 -15.92 -1.93 12.42
CA CYS A 41 -16.58 -2.54 11.26
C CYS A 41 -18.00 -3.02 11.56
N LYS A 42 -18.27 -3.55 12.75
CA LYS A 42 -19.62 -3.94 13.19
C LYS A 42 -20.57 -2.75 13.36
N SER A 43 -20.02 -1.56 13.62
CA SER A 43 -20.78 -0.33 13.84
C SER A 43 -21.11 0.45 12.55
N LEU A 44 -20.49 0.08 11.42
CA LEU A 44 -20.69 0.73 10.14
C LEU A 44 -22.09 0.46 9.59
N GLU A 45 -22.60 1.39 8.78
CA GLU A 45 -23.81 1.16 8.02
C GLU A 45 -23.55 0.12 6.91
N GLU A 46 -24.20 -1.04 6.99
CA GLU A 46 -24.08 -2.12 5.99
C GLU A 46 -24.82 -1.73 4.70
N ASP A 47 -24.11 -1.09 3.78
CA ASP A 47 -24.59 -0.67 2.45
C ASP A 47 -23.99 -1.49 1.30
N VAL A 48 -23.28 -2.58 1.63
CA VAL A 48 -22.57 -3.43 0.67
C VAL A 48 -23.15 -4.85 0.69
N GLU A 49 -23.19 -5.50 -0.48
CA GLU A 49 -23.62 -6.89 -0.56
C GLU A 49 -22.80 -7.80 0.37
N ARG A 50 -23.52 -8.64 1.15
CA ARG A 50 -22.89 -9.62 2.04
C ARG A 50 -22.02 -10.66 1.31
N SER A 51 -22.17 -10.77 -0.01
CA SER A 51 -21.42 -11.64 -0.90
C SER A 51 -20.01 -11.10 -1.22
N LEU A 52 -19.74 -9.82 -0.92
CA LEU A 52 -18.47 -9.19 -1.23
C LEU A 52 -17.32 -9.92 -0.51
N PRO A 53 -16.24 -10.31 -1.21
CA PRO A 53 -15.12 -10.99 -0.60
C PRO A 53 -14.31 -10.04 0.28
N GLY A 54 -13.74 -10.62 1.34
CA GLY A 54 -12.82 -9.93 2.25
C GLY A 54 -13.47 -9.05 3.31
N LEU A 55 -14.80 -9.15 3.51
CA LEU A 55 -15.48 -8.46 4.60
C LEU A 55 -14.95 -8.92 5.97
N MET A 56 -14.56 -7.96 6.81
CA MET A 56 -14.06 -8.23 8.16
C MET A 56 -15.23 -8.56 9.09
N ARG A 57 -15.38 -9.84 9.47
CA ARG A 57 -16.50 -10.32 10.30
C ARG A 57 -16.08 -11.07 11.56
N SER A 58 -14.79 -11.37 11.70
CA SER A 58 -14.26 -12.17 12.79
C SER A 58 -12.94 -11.58 13.28
N GLU A 59 -12.57 -11.92 14.52
CA GLU A 59 -11.28 -11.55 15.11
C GLU A 59 -10.10 -12.05 14.26
N VAL A 60 -10.22 -13.26 13.69
CA VAL A 60 -9.20 -13.82 12.81
C VAL A 60 -9.01 -12.95 11.57
N ASN A 61 -10.10 -12.49 10.94
CA ASN A 61 -10.01 -11.58 9.80
C ASN A 61 -9.39 -10.23 10.20
N ALA A 62 -9.78 -9.67 11.34
CA ALA A 62 -9.24 -8.41 11.83
C ALA A 62 -7.73 -8.50 12.10
N ARG A 63 -7.26 -9.58 12.76
CA ARG A 63 -5.83 -9.85 12.96
C ARG A 63 -5.07 -9.98 11.63
N ASN A 64 -5.67 -10.64 10.63
CA ASN A 64 -5.07 -10.73 9.29
C ASN A 64 -4.94 -9.36 8.63
N TYR A 65 -5.91 -8.45 8.81
CA TYR A 65 -5.81 -7.07 8.33
C TYR A 65 -4.78 -6.23 9.10
N VAL A 66 -4.60 -6.45 10.40
CA VAL A 66 -3.51 -5.81 11.17
C VAL A 66 -2.15 -6.31 10.69
N LYS A 67 -2.00 -7.61 10.43
CA LYS A 67 -0.79 -8.16 9.79
C LYS A 67 -0.55 -7.52 8.42
N LEU A 68 -1.59 -7.42 7.59
CA LEU A 68 -1.48 -6.77 6.28
C LEU A 68 -1.11 -5.29 6.40
N ALA A 69 -1.67 -4.57 7.38
CA ALA A 69 -1.33 -3.18 7.65
C ALA A 69 0.16 -3.04 8.05
N ASN A 70 0.69 -3.98 8.83
CA ASN A 70 2.13 -4.04 9.10
C ASN A 70 2.94 -4.26 7.81
N ASP A 71 2.55 -5.27 7.05
CA ASP A 71 3.28 -5.73 5.87
C ASP A 71 3.31 -4.68 4.74
N LEU A 72 2.26 -3.85 4.64
CA LEU A 72 2.16 -2.73 3.70
C LEU A 72 2.60 -1.39 4.29
N GLY A 73 3.09 -1.35 5.52
CA GLY A 73 3.63 -0.12 6.13
C GLY A 73 2.58 0.92 6.55
N PHE A 74 1.34 0.49 6.83
CA PHE A 74 0.30 1.31 7.48
C PHE A 74 0.41 1.26 9.01
N TYR A 75 0.91 0.15 9.54
CA TYR A 75 1.23 -0.05 10.95
C TYR A 75 2.69 -0.48 11.07
N ASN A 76 3.36 -0.14 12.16
CA ASN A 76 4.69 -0.61 12.47
C ASN A 76 4.64 -1.42 13.76
N ARG A 77 4.70 -2.75 13.64
CA ARG A 77 4.61 -3.65 14.79
C ARG A 77 5.77 -3.48 15.79
N LYS A 78 6.95 -3.04 15.34
CA LYS A 78 8.11 -2.86 16.23
C LYS A 78 7.90 -1.69 17.19
N THR A 79 7.34 -0.59 16.70
CA THR A 79 7.06 0.60 17.50
C THR A 79 5.63 0.66 18.02
N SER A 80 4.76 -0.25 17.55
CA SER A 80 3.32 -0.25 17.80
C SER A 80 2.63 1.06 17.37
N ARG A 81 3.19 1.77 16.39
CA ARG A 81 2.73 3.08 15.90
C ARG A 81 2.43 3.04 14.40
N LEU A 82 2.07 4.19 13.83
CA LEU A 82 1.91 4.36 12.38
C LEU A 82 3.15 3.92 11.61
N GLY A 83 2.93 3.22 10.49
CA GLY A 83 3.97 3.00 9.48
C GLY A 83 4.01 4.14 8.46
N ARG A 84 5.05 4.16 7.61
CA ARG A 84 5.30 5.19 6.58
C ARG A 84 4.07 5.52 5.73
N PHE A 85 3.42 4.53 5.14
CA PHE A 85 2.25 4.75 4.27
C PHE A 85 1.00 5.11 5.07
N GLY A 86 0.86 4.60 6.30
CA GLY A 86 -0.23 4.95 7.20
C GLY A 86 -0.15 6.41 7.66
N ALA A 87 1.05 6.87 8.00
CA ALA A 87 1.31 8.26 8.35
C ALA A 87 1.07 9.20 7.16
N ALA A 88 1.53 8.84 5.95
CA ALA A 88 1.23 9.59 4.74
C ALA A 88 -0.28 9.67 4.46
N TYR A 89 -1.01 8.56 4.61
CA TYR A 89 -2.47 8.52 4.49
C TYR A 89 -3.15 9.43 5.51
N ALA A 90 -2.75 9.36 6.79
CA ALA A 90 -3.33 10.18 7.85
C ALA A 90 -3.12 11.69 7.63
N CYS A 91 -2.16 12.09 6.79
CA CYS A 91 -1.98 13.49 6.42
C CYS A 91 -2.91 13.96 5.28
N LEU A 92 -3.62 13.08 4.59
CA LEU A 92 -4.51 13.44 3.47
C LEU A 92 -5.82 14.08 3.96
N ASP A 93 -6.35 15.02 3.18
CA ASP A 93 -7.70 15.59 3.35
C ASP A 93 -8.78 14.48 3.26
N SER A 94 -8.61 13.47 2.40
CA SER A 94 -9.51 12.32 2.27
C SER A 94 -9.59 11.42 3.51
N SER A 95 -8.58 11.44 4.37
CA SER A 95 -8.60 10.67 5.63
C SER A 95 -9.60 11.21 6.65
N GLU A 96 -9.97 12.49 6.55
CA GLU A 96 -10.80 13.20 7.54
C GLU A 96 -12.15 12.51 7.80
N THR A 97 -12.76 11.93 6.76
CA THR A 97 -14.05 11.24 6.93
C THR A 97 -13.92 10.01 7.82
N VAL A 98 -12.81 9.27 7.70
CA VAL A 98 -12.54 8.10 8.53
C VAL A 98 -12.12 8.51 9.94
N LYS A 99 -11.34 9.59 10.08
CA LYS A 99 -10.94 10.15 11.38
C LYS A 99 -12.14 10.57 12.21
N LYS A 100 -13.07 11.35 11.62
CA LYS A 100 -14.32 11.75 12.27
C LYS A 100 -15.18 10.57 12.69
N HIS A 101 -15.08 9.45 11.97
CA HIS A 101 -15.76 8.23 12.39
C HIS A 101 -15.10 7.57 13.60
N VAL A 102 -13.77 7.44 13.57
CA VAL A 102 -13.00 6.88 14.69
C VAL A 102 -13.15 7.73 15.97
N SER A 103 -13.24 9.07 15.84
CA SER A 103 -13.49 9.97 16.98
C SER A 103 -14.95 10.00 17.46
N GLY A 104 -15.87 9.34 16.75
CA GLY A 104 -17.30 9.31 17.07
C GLY A 104 -18.10 10.54 16.61
N GLU A 105 -17.49 11.47 15.87
CA GLU A 105 -18.13 12.68 15.34
C GLU A 105 -19.09 12.40 14.17
N ARG A 106 -18.86 11.31 13.41
CA ARG A 106 -19.65 10.99 12.21
C ARG A 106 -19.83 9.49 12.01
N ARG A 107 -20.96 9.06 11.43
CA ARG A 107 -21.11 7.69 10.92
C ARG A 107 -20.53 7.52 9.52
N LEU A 108 -19.86 6.40 9.30
CA LEU A 108 -19.25 6.00 8.04
C LEU A 108 -19.99 4.77 7.52
N SER A 109 -20.26 4.72 6.22
CA SER A 109 -20.78 3.50 5.59
C SER A 109 -19.65 2.54 5.23
N LEU A 110 -19.97 1.25 5.11
CA LEU A 110 -18.98 0.25 4.74
C LEU A 110 -18.42 0.51 3.33
N SER A 111 -19.24 0.97 2.38
CA SER A 111 -18.75 1.32 1.04
C SER A 111 -17.76 2.49 1.06
N GLN A 112 -17.99 3.52 1.90
CA GLN A 112 -17.08 4.65 2.07
C GLN A 112 -15.74 4.22 2.69
N LEU A 113 -15.79 3.28 3.63
CA LEU A 113 -14.56 2.69 4.18
C LEU A 113 -13.81 1.87 3.13
N LEU A 114 -14.50 1.04 2.35
CA LEU A 114 -13.84 0.13 1.41
C LEU A 114 -13.34 0.82 0.15
N SER A 115 -13.97 1.93 -0.25
CA SER A 115 -13.61 2.66 -1.46
C SER A 115 -12.34 3.49 -1.25
N LEU A 116 -11.56 3.62 -2.32
CA LEU A 116 -10.37 4.47 -2.36
C LEU A 116 -10.60 5.66 -3.29
N SER A 117 -10.31 6.87 -2.81
CA SER A 117 -10.24 8.09 -3.62
C SER A 117 -9.12 7.98 -4.67
N PRO A 118 -9.10 8.81 -5.74
CA PRO A 118 -8.03 8.73 -6.74
C PRO A 118 -6.61 8.84 -6.16
N VAL A 119 -6.38 9.73 -5.19
CA VAL A 119 -5.07 9.86 -4.54
C VAL A 119 -4.77 8.69 -3.61
N GLU A 120 -5.79 8.17 -2.91
CA GLU A 120 -5.65 6.98 -2.07
C GLU A 120 -5.28 5.76 -2.94
N LYS A 121 -5.90 5.58 -4.10
CA LYS A 121 -5.54 4.50 -5.05
C LYS A 121 -4.07 4.57 -5.43
N MET A 122 -3.52 5.77 -5.68
CA MET A 122 -2.10 5.95 -6.00
C MET A 122 -1.19 5.63 -4.81
N LEU A 123 -1.52 6.11 -3.61
CA LEU A 123 -0.76 5.81 -2.40
C LEU A 123 -0.72 4.30 -2.11
N PHE A 124 -1.88 3.64 -2.18
CA PHE A 124 -2.01 2.21 -1.96
C PHE A 124 -1.34 1.38 -3.06
N LEU A 125 -1.42 1.82 -4.32
CA LEU A 125 -0.70 1.18 -5.42
C LEU A 125 0.83 1.29 -5.23
N GLN A 126 1.32 2.45 -4.80
CA GLN A 126 2.73 2.61 -4.44
C GLN A 126 3.12 1.65 -3.31
N ALA A 127 2.31 1.58 -2.25
CA ALA A 127 2.56 0.70 -1.11
C ALA A 127 2.71 -0.77 -1.53
N ILE A 128 1.79 -1.30 -2.34
CA ILE A 128 1.88 -2.71 -2.79
C ILE A 128 3.06 -2.93 -3.76
N LEU A 129 3.38 -1.96 -4.63
CA LEU A 129 4.53 -2.05 -5.55
C LEU A 129 5.87 -1.97 -4.82
N THR A 130 5.96 -1.25 -3.71
CA THR A 130 7.18 -1.16 -2.90
C THR A 130 7.34 -2.37 -1.97
N MET A 131 6.27 -2.73 -1.25
CA MET A 131 6.33 -3.69 -0.15
C MET A 131 6.22 -5.15 -0.63
N ASP A 132 5.45 -5.41 -1.69
CA ASP A 132 5.30 -6.73 -2.32
C ASP A 132 5.93 -6.78 -3.72
N TYR A 133 7.00 -6.00 -3.91
CA TYR A 133 7.63 -5.69 -5.20
C TYR A 133 7.76 -6.87 -6.17
N TYR A 134 8.41 -7.98 -5.76
CA TYR A 134 8.73 -9.06 -6.69
C TYR A 134 7.50 -9.76 -7.24
N MET A 135 6.46 -9.92 -6.42
CA MET A 135 5.18 -10.48 -6.87
C MET A 135 4.38 -9.47 -7.67
N MET A 136 4.22 -8.25 -7.15
CA MET A 136 3.37 -7.24 -7.77
C MET A 136 3.87 -6.81 -9.14
N VAL A 137 5.17 -6.59 -9.31
CA VAL A 137 5.74 -6.21 -10.60
C VAL A 137 5.51 -7.28 -11.67
N LEU A 138 5.74 -8.54 -11.34
CA LEU A 138 5.55 -9.63 -12.29
C LEU A 138 4.06 -9.87 -12.58
N LEU A 139 3.21 -9.78 -11.55
CA LEU A 139 1.76 -9.85 -11.72
C LEU A 139 1.25 -8.74 -12.64
N VAL A 140 1.63 -7.49 -12.40
CA VAL A 140 1.24 -6.36 -13.27
C VAL A 140 1.70 -6.57 -14.71
N LYS A 141 2.93 -7.04 -14.94
CA LYS A 141 3.41 -7.39 -16.30
C LYS A 141 2.59 -8.50 -16.96
N TRP A 142 2.17 -9.50 -16.20
CA TRP A 142 1.31 -10.56 -16.70
C TRP A 142 -0.07 -10.03 -17.10
N LEU A 143 -0.66 -9.14 -16.29
CA LEU A 143 -1.96 -8.52 -16.58
C LEU A 143 -1.94 -7.74 -17.89
N PHE A 144 -0.84 -7.07 -18.21
CA PHE A 144 -0.70 -6.31 -19.46
C PHE A 144 -0.84 -7.18 -20.71
N LYS A 145 -0.38 -8.43 -20.62
CA LYS A 145 -0.46 -9.41 -21.70
C LYS A 145 -1.82 -10.08 -21.77
N THR A 146 -2.34 -10.51 -20.61
CA THR A 146 -3.55 -11.35 -20.57
C THR A 146 -4.85 -10.56 -20.70
N ARG A 147 -4.91 -9.35 -20.11
CA ARG A 147 -6.05 -8.42 -20.09
C ARG A 147 -7.36 -8.93 -19.48
N GLU A 148 -7.81 -10.12 -19.83
CA GLU A 148 -9.02 -10.75 -19.29
C GLU A 148 -8.73 -12.18 -18.85
N PHE A 149 -9.20 -12.56 -17.67
CA PHE A 149 -8.90 -13.87 -17.10
C PHE A 149 -9.88 -14.28 -16.02
N THR A 150 -9.93 -15.59 -15.76
CA THR A 150 -10.63 -16.13 -14.58
C THR A 150 -9.69 -16.18 -13.38
N ARG A 151 -10.25 -16.21 -12.17
CA ARG A 151 -9.50 -16.43 -10.93
C ARG A 151 -8.66 -17.71 -11.00
N GLN A 152 -9.18 -18.76 -11.63
CA GLN A 152 -8.46 -20.04 -11.75
C GLN A 152 -7.25 -19.91 -12.68
N ASN A 153 -7.40 -19.23 -13.82
CA ASN A 153 -6.31 -18.97 -14.75
C ASN A 153 -5.20 -18.16 -14.07
N ALA A 154 -5.57 -17.10 -13.35
CA ALA A 154 -4.61 -16.30 -12.59
C ALA A 154 -3.93 -17.13 -11.49
N MET A 155 -4.67 -17.92 -10.71
CA MET A 155 -4.05 -18.77 -9.68
C MET A 155 -3.00 -19.73 -10.26
N GLN A 156 -3.27 -20.33 -11.41
CA GLN A 156 -2.32 -21.22 -12.09
C GLN A 156 -1.10 -20.44 -12.61
N ALA A 157 -1.30 -19.42 -13.44
CA ALA A 157 -0.21 -18.64 -14.03
C ALA A 157 0.67 -17.98 -12.95
N VAL A 158 0.04 -17.38 -11.94
CA VAL A 158 0.78 -16.69 -10.87
C VAL A 158 1.59 -17.68 -10.05
N MET A 159 1.03 -18.82 -9.67
CA MET A 159 1.75 -19.75 -8.79
C MET A 159 2.74 -20.65 -9.53
N GLU A 160 2.51 -20.96 -10.80
CA GLU A 160 3.35 -21.88 -11.57
C GLU A 160 4.43 -21.17 -12.40
N GLU A 161 4.31 -19.85 -12.62
CA GLU A 161 5.25 -19.07 -13.43
C GLU A 161 5.80 -17.86 -12.65
N ILE A 162 4.91 -16.97 -12.21
CA ILE A 162 5.29 -15.68 -11.58
C ILE A 162 5.95 -15.89 -10.22
N TYR A 163 5.40 -16.75 -9.37
CA TYR A 163 5.88 -16.94 -8.00
C TYR A 163 7.27 -17.60 -7.96
N PRO A 164 7.57 -18.69 -8.71
CA PRO A 164 8.93 -19.19 -8.85
C PRO A 164 9.91 -18.13 -9.38
N GLU A 165 9.50 -17.33 -10.37
CA GLU A 165 10.34 -16.24 -10.88
C GLU A 165 10.59 -15.16 -9.82
N ALA A 166 9.56 -14.78 -9.04
CA ALA A 166 9.66 -13.82 -7.95
C ALA A 166 10.65 -14.31 -6.88
N LEU A 167 10.57 -15.58 -6.49
CA LEU A 167 11.50 -16.22 -5.57
C LEU A 167 12.94 -16.20 -6.13
N GLN A 168 13.12 -16.54 -7.40
CA GLN A 168 14.44 -16.51 -8.03
C GLN A 168 15.04 -15.09 -8.09
N ARG A 169 14.23 -14.06 -8.33
CA ARG A 169 14.69 -12.66 -8.30
C ARG A 169 15.03 -12.21 -6.88
N LEU A 170 14.28 -12.66 -5.88
CA LEU A 170 14.54 -12.37 -4.47
C LEU A 170 15.86 -13.03 -4.01
N SER A 171 16.11 -14.29 -4.36
CA SER A 171 17.30 -15.03 -3.91
C SER A 171 18.62 -14.34 -4.30
N ARG A 172 18.67 -13.73 -5.49
CA ARG A 172 19.84 -13.00 -6.00
C ARG A 172 20.25 -11.80 -5.15
N ARG A 173 19.35 -11.29 -4.29
CA ARG A 173 19.59 -10.11 -3.43
C ARG A 173 19.72 -10.46 -1.95
N LEU A 174 19.49 -11.72 -1.57
CA LEU A 174 19.60 -12.18 -0.18
C LEU A 174 21.04 -12.55 0.18
N SER A 175 21.31 -12.56 1.50
CA SER A 175 22.53 -13.11 2.09
C SER A 175 22.59 -14.64 1.90
N ASP A 176 23.77 -15.25 1.99
CA ASP A 176 23.92 -16.71 1.78
C ASP A 176 23.11 -17.55 2.78
N ARG A 177 22.95 -17.07 4.02
CA ARG A 177 22.12 -17.73 5.03
C ARG A 177 20.64 -17.76 4.65
N ASP A 178 20.11 -16.63 4.19
CA ASP A 178 18.70 -16.51 3.80
C ASP A 178 18.41 -17.15 2.44
N ARG A 179 19.43 -17.32 1.59
CA ARG A 179 19.30 -18.05 0.32
C ARG A 179 18.96 -19.52 0.54
N HIS A 180 19.45 -20.15 1.62
CA HIS A 180 19.25 -21.58 1.84
C HIS A 180 17.79 -21.93 2.17
N SER A 181 17.12 -21.14 3.02
CA SER A 181 15.69 -21.32 3.30
C SER A 181 14.84 -21.06 2.06
N LEU A 182 15.19 -20.04 1.27
CA LEU A 182 14.50 -19.72 0.02
C LEU A 182 14.72 -20.78 -1.07
N ALA A 183 15.88 -21.44 -1.10
CA ALA A 183 16.19 -22.47 -2.10
C ALA A 183 15.22 -23.65 -2.01
N LYS A 184 14.88 -24.08 -0.79
CA LYS A 184 13.87 -25.13 -0.57
C LYS A 184 12.49 -24.70 -1.08
N GLU A 185 12.09 -23.47 -0.77
CA GLU A 185 10.80 -22.95 -1.24
C GLU A 185 10.75 -22.81 -2.77
N LEU A 186 11.85 -22.38 -3.39
CA LEU A 186 11.97 -22.29 -4.84
C LEU A 186 11.89 -23.68 -5.49
N GLU A 187 12.57 -24.69 -4.95
CA GLU A 187 12.50 -26.06 -5.45
C GLU A 187 11.06 -26.61 -5.37
N GLU A 188 10.38 -26.38 -4.25
CA GLU A 188 8.97 -26.76 -4.10
C GLU A 188 8.09 -26.03 -5.13
N ALA A 189 8.31 -24.73 -5.33
CA ALA A 189 7.56 -23.91 -6.28
C ALA A 189 7.75 -24.34 -7.75
N SER A 190 8.96 -24.78 -8.12
CA SER A 190 9.24 -25.29 -9.47
C SER A 190 8.45 -26.55 -9.83
N ARG A 191 7.99 -27.33 -8.83
CA ARG A 191 7.19 -28.55 -9.04
C ARG A 191 5.70 -28.33 -8.87
N PHE A 192 5.24 -27.08 -8.76
CA PHE A 192 3.83 -26.80 -8.52
C PHE A 192 2.91 -27.28 -9.65
N ARG A 193 3.32 -27.12 -10.91
CA ARG A 193 2.54 -27.62 -12.06
C ARG A 193 2.38 -29.14 -12.00
N GLU A 194 3.51 -29.85 -11.88
CA GLU A 194 3.56 -31.32 -11.78
C GLU A 194 2.67 -31.83 -10.63
N ARG A 195 2.81 -31.25 -9.43
CA ARG A 195 1.97 -31.62 -8.27
C ARG A 195 0.50 -31.36 -8.53
N ARG A 196 0.12 -30.22 -9.12
CA ARG A 196 -1.28 -29.92 -9.44
C ARG A 196 -1.85 -30.95 -10.43
N GLU A 197 -1.06 -31.36 -11.41
CA GLU A 197 -1.46 -32.32 -12.45
C GLU A 197 -1.53 -33.76 -11.96
N SER A 198 -0.83 -34.09 -10.87
CA SER A 198 -0.91 -35.41 -10.24
C SER A 198 -2.24 -35.70 -9.52
N TYR A 199 -3.06 -34.69 -9.22
CA TYR A 199 -4.35 -34.90 -8.57
C TYR A 199 -5.36 -35.48 -9.57
N SER A 200 -6.04 -36.55 -9.17
CA SER A 200 -6.96 -37.31 -10.04
C SER A 200 -8.23 -36.53 -10.40
N SER A 201 -8.60 -35.53 -9.59
CA SER A 201 -9.79 -34.72 -9.79
C SER A 201 -9.66 -33.29 -9.27
N LYS A 202 -10.52 -32.40 -9.77
CA LYS A 202 -10.63 -31.02 -9.29
C LYS A 202 -11.02 -30.93 -7.81
N VAL A 203 -11.83 -31.86 -7.32
CA VAL A 203 -12.29 -31.87 -5.91
C VAL A 203 -11.12 -32.20 -4.99
N GLU A 204 -10.31 -33.18 -5.36
CA GLU A 204 -9.09 -33.55 -4.64
C GLU A 204 -8.10 -32.38 -4.59
N TRP A 205 -7.88 -31.73 -5.74
CA TRP A 205 -7.04 -30.55 -5.84
C TRP A 205 -7.48 -29.43 -4.88
N ILE A 206 -8.77 -29.09 -4.86
CA ILE A 206 -9.30 -27.98 -4.02
C ILE A 206 -9.12 -28.26 -2.52
N ARG A 207 -9.01 -29.54 -2.11
CA ARG A 207 -8.76 -29.93 -0.72
C ARG A 207 -7.26 -29.99 -0.36
N SER A 208 -6.38 -29.80 -1.33
CA SER A 208 -4.93 -29.89 -1.12
C SER A 208 -4.36 -28.66 -0.40
N ARG A 209 -3.22 -28.88 0.29
CA ARG A 209 -2.42 -27.79 0.87
C ARG A 209 -1.91 -26.81 -0.19
N GLN A 210 -1.60 -27.31 -1.38
CA GLN A 210 -1.11 -26.48 -2.47
C GLN A 210 -2.20 -25.52 -2.98
N TYR A 211 -3.45 -25.98 -3.13
CA TYR A 211 -4.57 -25.10 -3.43
C TYR A 211 -4.79 -24.03 -2.35
N ALA A 212 -4.63 -24.38 -1.08
CA ALA A 212 -4.68 -23.40 0.01
C ALA A 212 -3.59 -22.32 -0.17
N LYS A 213 -2.34 -22.69 -0.49
CA LYS A 213 -1.27 -21.74 -0.83
C LYS A 213 -1.66 -20.84 -2.00
N TYR A 214 -2.24 -21.39 -3.06
CA TYR A 214 -2.69 -20.60 -4.23
C TYR A 214 -3.78 -19.59 -3.84
N ARG A 215 -4.79 -20.03 -3.07
CA ARG A 215 -5.92 -19.20 -2.63
C ARG A 215 -5.51 -18.11 -1.64
N HIS A 216 -4.47 -18.33 -0.86
CA HIS A 216 -3.97 -17.34 0.08
C HIS A 216 -3.03 -16.34 -0.60
N THR A 217 -2.30 -16.74 -1.64
CA THR A 217 -1.37 -15.84 -2.35
C THR A 217 -2.05 -14.99 -3.42
N VAL A 218 -2.88 -15.56 -4.28
CA VAL A 218 -3.29 -14.88 -5.54
C VAL A 218 -4.58 -14.07 -5.39
N PRO A 219 -5.71 -14.61 -4.92
CA PRO A 219 -6.97 -13.86 -4.81
C PRO A 219 -6.84 -12.52 -4.07
N PRO A 220 -6.18 -12.41 -2.89
CA PRO A 220 -6.06 -11.10 -2.23
C PRO A 220 -5.40 -10.05 -3.12
N ARG A 221 -4.34 -10.41 -3.84
CA ARG A 221 -3.62 -9.52 -4.76
C ARG A 221 -4.47 -9.06 -5.93
N LEU A 222 -5.31 -9.95 -6.49
CA LEU A 222 -6.27 -9.57 -7.53
C LEU A 222 -7.29 -8.56 -7.01
N GLU A 223 -7.77 -8.75 -5.78
CA GLU A 223 -8.72 -7.84 -5.17
C GLU A 223 -8.10 -6.49 -4.80
N TRP A 224 -6.83 -6.47 -4.37
CA TRP A 224 -6.08 -5.22 -4.18
C TRP A 224 -5.93 -4.44 -5.48
N LEU A 225 -5.63 -5.13 -6.58
CA LEU A 225 -5.54 -4.51 -7.91
C LEU A 225 -6.90 -4.00 -8.40
N ALA A 226 -8.00 -4.62 -7.99
CA ALA A 226 -9.34 -4.11 -8.22
C ALA A 226 -9.63 -2.86 -7.35
N ASP A 227 -9.24 -2.86 -6.08
CA ASP A 227 -9.42 -1.72 -5.16
C ASP A 227 -8.68 -0.47 -5.64
N VAL A 228 -7.44 -0.62 -6.10
CA VAL A 228 -6.65 0.49 -6.70
C VAL A 228 -7.09 0.83 -8.13
N GLY A 229 -8.06 0.10 -8.69
CA GLY A 229 -8.69 0.40 -9.97
C GLY A 229 -7.88 0.00 -11.20
N LEU A 230 -6.92 -0.94 -11.09
CA LEU A 230 -6.23 -1.53 -12.26
C LEU A 230 -7.03 -2.68 -12.89
N LEU A 231 -7.85 -3.35 -12.07
CA LEU A 231 -8.76 -4.40 -12.50
C LEU A 231 -10.20 -4.01 -12.22
N GLU A 232 -11.11 -4.60 -12.98
CA GLU A 232 -12.53 -4.62 -12.71
C GLU A 232 -13.05 -6.06 -12.66
N ARG A 233 -14.07 -6.30 -11.83
CA ARG A 233 -14.75 -7.59 -11.77
C ARG A 233 -15.89 -7.57 -12.78
N THR A 234 -15.76 -8.36 -13.85
CA THR A 234 -16.81 -8.45 -14.88
C THR A 234 -17.91 -9.42 -14.47
N HIS A 235 -17.53 -10.53 -13.83
CA HIS A 235 -18.44 -11.53 -13.27
C HIS A 235 -17.81 -12.22 -12.05
N ARG A 236 -18.56 -13.11 -11.40
CA ARG A 236 -18.06 -13.90 -10.27
C ARG A 236 -16.79 -14.68 -10.66
N GLY A 237 -15.65 -14.28 -10.10
CA GLY A 237 -14.35 -14.89 -10.35
C GLY A 237 -13.79 -14.65 -11.75
N ARG A 238 -14.26 -13.61 -12.46
CA ARG A 238 -13.69 -13.12 -13.72
C ARG A 238 -13.24 -11.67 -13.55
N TYR A 239 -12.09 -11.36 -14.12
CA TYR A 239 -11.47 -10.05 -14.03
C TYR A 239 -11.10 -9.59 -15.43
N ALA A 240 -11.20 -8.29 -15.64
CA ALA A 240 -10.65 -7.59 -16.78
C ALA A 240 -9.78 -6.45 -16.29
N VAL A 241 -8.83 -6.01 -17.10
CA VAL A 241 -8.15 -4.75 -16.88
C VAL A 241 -9.14 -3.62 -17.09
N SER A 242 -9.25 -2.73 -16.12
CA SER A 242 -10.15 -1.58 -16.19
C SER A 242 -9.72 -0.58 -17.28
N PRO A 243 -10.63 0.29 -17.76
CA PRO A 243 -10.27 1.39 -18.66
C PRO A 243 -9.18 2.29 -18.08
N GLU A 244 -9.21 2.60 -16.79
CA GLU A 244 -8.17 3.37 -16.09
C GLU A 244 -6.85 2.60 -16.06
N GLY A 245 -6.89 1.30 -15.79
CA GLY A 245 -5.75 0.41 -15.85
C GLY A 245 -5.08 0.46 -17.22
N LEU A 246 -5.85 0.31 -18.30
CA LEU A 246 -5.36 0.39 -19.68
C LEU A 246 -4.69 1.74 -19.99
N ARG A 247 -5.20 2.85 -19.46
CA ARG A 247 -4.56 4.17 -19.62
C ARG A 247 -3.22 4.24 -18.90
N LEU A 248 -3.15 3.70 -17.69
CA LEU A 248 -1.94 3.69 -16.87
C LEU A 248 -0.90 2.65 -17.32
N PHE A 249 -1.25 1.73 -18.22
CA PHE A 249 -0.38 0.62 -18.61
C PHE A 249 1.00 1.06 -19.10
N ARG A 250 1.06 2.06 -19.99
CA ARG A 250 2.34 2.53 -20.54
C ARG A 250 3.23 3.09 -19.43
N ASP A 251 2.66 3.87 -18.52
CA ASP A 251 3.40 4.50 -17.43
C ASP A 251 3.82 3.47 -16.37
N LEU A 252 2.92 2.55 -16.03
CA LEU A 252 3.23 1.46 -15.11
C LEU A 252 4.29 0.51 -15.68
N GLU A 253 4.31 0.25 -16.99
CA GLU A 253 5.35 -0.56 -17.63
C GLU A 253 6.75 0.02 -17.40
N LEU A 254 6.87 1.35 -17.44
CA LEU A 254 8.11 2.05 -17.13
C LEU A 254 8.50 1.85 -15.66
N VAL A 255 7.55 1.91 -14.74
CA VAL A 255 7.79 1.68 -13.30
C VAL A 255 8.21 0.23 -13.03
N VAL A 256 7.44 -0.75 -13.51
CA VAL A 256 7.65 -2.17 -13.19
C VAL A 256 8.85 -2.78 -13.92
N SER A 257 9.43 -2.06 -14.88
CA SER A 257 10.67 -2.45 -15.57
C SER A 257 11.93 -1.98 -14.86
N ARG A 258 11.81 -1.17 -13.80
CA ARG A 258 12.93 -0.61 -13.05
C ARG A 258 13.26 -1.46 -11.82
N PRO A 259 14.52 -1.41 -11.33
CA PRO A 259 14.91 -2.09 -10.11
C PRO A 259 14.16 -1.51 -8.90
N ARG A 260 14.02 -2.31 -7.83
CA ARG A 260 13.21 -2.00 -6.64
C ARG A 260 13.50 -0.61 -6.06
N GLU A 261 14.78 -0.24 -6.01
CA GLU A 261 15.29 0.99 -5.42
C GLU A 261 14.81 2.24 -6.16
N ARG A 262 14.40 2.11 -7.43
CA ARG A 262 13.90 3.22 -8.26
C ARG A 262 12.38 3.24 -8.41
N VAL A 263 11.67 2.25 -7.88
CA VAL A 263 10.21 2.13 -8.09
C VAL A 263 9.48 3.35 -7.58
N GLU A 264 9.83 3.86 -6.40
CA GLU A 264 9.12 5.00 -5.82
C GLU A 264 9.30 6.29 -6.63
N GLU A 265 10.54 6.59 -7.04
CA GLU A 265 10.86 7.76 -7.86
C GLU A 265 10.13 7.69 -9.22
N GLU A 266 10.23 6.53 -9.89
CA GLU A 266 9.64 6.33 -11.21
C GLU A 266 8.11 6.28 -11.13
N PHE A 267 7.54 5.78 -10.03
CA PHE A 267 6.10 5.80 -9.78
C PHE A 267 5.56 7.23 -9.72
N PHE A 268 6.23 8.12 -8.97
CA PHE A 268 5.84 9.52 -8.97
C PHE A 268 5.98 10.16 -10.35
N LYS A 269 7.11 9.91 -11.02
CA LYS A 269 7.42 10.50 -12.32
C LYS A 269 6.44 10.12 -13.42
N TYR A 270 6.07 8.85 -13.52
CA TYR A 270 5.26 8.34 -14.62
C TYR A 270 3.78 8.18 -14.26
N VAL A 271 3.47 7.69 -13.05
CA VAL A 271 2.08 7.37 -12.67
C VAL A 271 1.40 8.58 -12.02
N VAL A 272 2.01 9.14 -10.97
CA VAL A 272 1.37 10.23 -10.20
C VAL A 272 1.35 11.53 -11.00
N LEU A 273 2.48 11.91 -11.60
CA LEU A 273 2.57 13.14 -12.40
C LEU A 273 1.95 12.99 -13.80
N GLY A 274 1.67 11.77 -14.24
CA GLY A 274 0.91 11.47 -15.46
C GLY A 274 -0.59 11.75 -15.34
N VAL A 275 -1.08 12.01 -14.12
CA VAL A 275 -2.48 12.36 -13.87
C VAL A 275 -2.84 13.68 -14.54
N GLU A 276 -3.87 13.64 -15.38
CA GLU A 276 -4.36 14.82 -16.08
C GLU A 276 -4.82 15.91 -15.11
N ARG A 277 -4.62 17.18 -15.49
CA ARG A 277 -5.13 18.38 -14.81
C ARG A 277 -4.41 18.80 -13.51
N LEU A 278 -3.29 18.18 -13.15
CA LEU A 278 -2.46 18.71 -12.06
C LEU A 278 -1.80 20.04 -12.45
N LYS A 279 -1.87 21.04 -11.57
CA LYS A 279 -1.28 22.39 -11.76
C LYS A 279 0.11 22.49 -11.14
N ALA A 280 0.95 23.39 -11.63
CA ALA A 280 2.18 23.73 -10.92
C ALA A 280 1.82 24.49 -9.62
N PRO A 281 2.32 24.07 -8.45
CA PRO A 281 2.12 24.81 -7.21
C PRO A 281 2.99 26.07 -7.19
N ALA A 282 2.53 27.10 -6.48
CA ALA A 282 3.39 28.22 -6.09
C ALA A 282 4.29 27.79 -4.91
N GLN A 283 5.46 28.42 -4.75
CA GLN A 283 6.38 28.11 -3.64
C GLN A 283 5.71 28.24 -2.26
N SER A 284 4.84 29.23 -2.07
CA SER A 284 4.09 29.40 -0.82
C SER A 284 3.13 28.23 -0.56
N THR A 285 2.49 27.70 -1.61
CA THR A 285 1.63 26.50 -1.50
C THR A 285 2.44 25.26 -1.12
N GLU A 286 3.63 25.09 -1.68
CA GLU A 286 4.54 24.00 -1.34
C GLU A 286 4.99 24.08 0.13
N ALA A 287 5.44 25.25 0.57
CA ALA A 287 5.88 25.50 1.94
C ALA A 287 4.76 25.31 2.96
N GLN A 288 3.55 25.82 2.67
CA GLN A 288 2.36 25.63 3.52
C GLN A 288 1.97 24.15 3.62
N ALA A 289 1.99 23.42 2.51
CA ALA A 289 1.69 21.99 2.52
C ALA A 289 2.72 21.21 3.36
N MET A 290 4.01 21.52 3.19
CA MET A 290 5.07 20.88 3.98
C MET A 290 4.91 21.15 5.48
N THR A 291 4.62 22.39 5.86
CA THR A 291 4.48 22.79 7.27
C THR A 291 3.24 22.22 7.92
N SER A 292 2.12 22.21 7.20
CA SER A 292 0.89 21.56 7.66
C SER A 292 1.11 20.06 7.89
N VAL A 293 1.80 19.39 6.95
CA VAL A 293 2.10 17.96 7.08
C VAL A 293 3.08 17.70 8.22
N TYR A 294 4.14 18.50 8.36
CA TYR A 294 5.08 18.38 9.47
C TYR A 294 4.37 18.53 10.82
N SER A 295 3.54 19.55 10.98
CA SER A 295 2.74 19.75 12.21
C SER A 295 1.88 18.52 12.53
N SER A 296 1.22 17.94 11.53
CA SER A 296 0.43 16.71 11.71
C SER A 296 1.30 15.51 12.08
N LEU A 297 2.39 15.25 11.34
CA LEU A 297 3.30 14.13 11.60
C LEU A 297 3.97 14.24 12.96
N ASN A 298 4.43 15.43 13.34
CA ASN A 298 5.06 15.68 14.63
C ASN A 298 4.07 15.45 15.78
N LYS A 299 2.80 15.86 15.62
CA LYS A 299 1.75 15.55 16.61
C LYS A 299 1.49 14.05 16.73
N MET A 300 1.43 13.32 15.60
CA MET A 300 1.13 11.89 15.58
C MET A 300 2.31 11.02 16.04
N MET A 301 3.55 11.41 15.76
CA MET A 301 4.71 10.52 15.88
C MET A 301 5.84 11.09 16.75
N GLY A 302 5.84 12.40 17.00
CA GLY A 302 6.99 13.11 17.53
C GLY A 302 8.04 13.29 16.43
N ARG A 303 9.06 12.43 16.42
CA ARG A 303 10.14 12.53 15.43
C ARG A 303 9.61 12.28 14.01
N VAL A 304 9.99 13.13 13.06
CA VAL A 304 9.56 13.06 11.66
C VAL A 304 10.76 12.83 10.75
N GLU A 305 10.82 11.67 10.12
CA GLU A 305 11.80 11.41 9.06
C GLU A 305 11.55 12.32 7.85
N LEU A 306 12.61 12.91 7.29
CA LEU A 306 12.52 13.84 6.17
C LEU A 306 11.93 13.20 4.92
N ASP A 307 12.25 11.93 4.66
CA ASP A 307 11.68 11.17 3.54
C ASP A 307 10.16 10.99 3.69
N LEU A 308 9.69 10.72 4.90
CA LEU A 308 8.25 10.61 5.20
C LEU A 308 7.56 11.96 5.04
N LEU A 309 8.16 13.05 5.53
CA LEU A 309 7.65 14.40 5.32
C LEU A 309 7.50 14.68 3.82
N CYS A 310 8.55 14.45 3.04
CA CYS A 310 8.54 14.68 1.59
C CYS A 310 7.47 13.85 0.88
N LEU A 311 7.31 12.59 1.26
CA LEU A 311 6.28 11.70 0.72
C LEU A 311 4.86 12.20 1.03
N ALA A 312 4.59 12.49 2.30
CA ALA A 312 3.27 12.92 2.75
C ALA A 312 2.90 14.29 2.17
N SER A 313 3.84 15.24 2.11
CA SER A 313 3.64 16.54 1.48
C SER A 313 3.39 16.44 -0.02
N ALA A 314 4.10 15.54 -0.72
CA ALA A 314 3.87 15.31 -2.14
C ALA A 314 2.44 14.81 -2.41
N TYR A 315 2.00 13.80 -1.65
CA TYR A 315 0.63 13.29 -1.79
C TYR A 315 -0.44 14.30 -1.38
N LYS A 316 -0.19 15.11 -0.34
CA LYS A 316 -1.10 16.19 0.06
C LYS A 316 -1.29 17.22 -1.05
N LEU A 317 -0.21 17.59 -1.75
CA LEU A 317 -0.29 18.49 -2.90
C LEU A 317 -1.02 17.86 -4.08
N VAL A 318 -0.75 16.59 -4.37
CA VAL A 318 -1.42 15.84 -5.45
C VAL A 318 -2.93 15.74 -5.20
N GLU A 319 -3.34 15.46 -3.96
CA GLU A 319 -4.75 15.46 -3.57
C GLU A 319 -5.44 16.82 -3.82
N ARG A 320 -4.71 17.90 -3.56
CA ARG A 320 -5.17 19.28 -3.82
C ARG A 320 -5.05 19.70 -5.28
N GLY A 321 -4.68 18.79 -6.17
CA GLY A 321 -4.61 19.02 -7.62
C GLY A 321 -3.30 19.67 -8.10
N PHE A 322 -2.22 19.58 -7.33
CA PHE A 322 -0.92 20.12 -7.69
C PHE A 322 0.09 19.03 -8.05
N LYS A 323 0.96 19.32 -9.03
CA LYS A 323 2.09 18.47 -9.40
C LYS A 323 3.13 18.52 -8.28
N SER A 324 3.39 17.39 -7.65
CA SER A 324 4.45 17.26 -6.66
C SER A 324 5.04 15.86 -6.63
N SER A 325 6.25 15.75 -6.11
CA SER A 325 6.96 14.50 -5.88
C SER A 325 7.84 14.62 -4.63
N PRO A 326 8.24 13.50 -4.00
CA PRO A 326 9.16 13.54 -2.86
C PRO A 326 10.45 14.30 -3.17
N SER A 327 11.01 14.13 -4.37
CA SER A 327 12.22 14.86 -4.80
C SER A 327 11.99 16.36 -4.96
N SER A 328 10.79 16.78 -5.40
CA SER A 328 10.44 18.21 -5.43
C SER A 328 10.29 18.77 -4.02
N MET A 329 9.65 18.04 -3.11
CA MET A 329 9.53 18.45 -1.71
C MET A 329 10.87 18.50 -0.99
N MET A 330 11.79 17.56 -1.28
CA MET A 330 13.16 17.62 -0.78
C MET A 330 13.86 18.93 -1.19
N ARG A 331 13.70 19.37 -2.44
CA ARG A 331 14.25 20.65 -2.91
C ARG A 331 13.63 21.85 -2.19
N VAL A 332 12.32 21.81 -1.92
CA VAL A 332 11.64 22.84 -1.14
C VAL A 332 12.19 22.89 0.29
N PHE A 333 12.35 21.73 0.94
CA PHE A 333 12.96 21.66 2.27
C PHE A 333 14.38 22.22 2.27
N SER A 334 15.23 21.80 1.32
CA SER A 334 16.60 22.31 1.19
C SER A 334 16.62 23.83 0.98
N TYR A 335 15.75 24.35 0.12
CA TYR A 335 15.63 25.79 -0.11
C TYR A 335 15.23 26.55 1.16
N LEU A 336 14.22 26.07 1.88
CA LEU A 336 13.78 26.66 3.14
C LEU A 336 14.88 26.58 4.22
N SER A 337 15.65 25.49 4.29
CA SER A 337 16.77 25.34 5.22
C SER A 337 17.94 26.30 4.94
N LEU A 338 18.11 26.72 3.67
CA LEU A 338 19.10 27.72 3.31
C LEU A 338 18.65 29.14 3.65
N LEU A 339 17.35 29.42 3.49
CA LEU A 339 16.78 30.73 3.82
C LEU A 339 16.62 30.95 5.33
N TYR A 340 16.26 29.90 6.07
CA TYR A 340 15.94 29.95 7.50
C TYR A 340 16.68 28.85 8.27
N PRO A 341 18.02 28.84 8.28
CA PRO A 341 18.83 27.76 8.84
C PRO A 341 18.65 27.56 10.35
N ASP A 342 18.20 28.59 11.07
CA ASP A 342 17.88 28.56 12.49
C ASP A 342 16.51 27.91 12.80
N ARG A 343 15.65 27.75 11.80
CA ARG A 343 14.25 27.30 11.96
C ARG A 343 13.90 26.06 11.17
N VAL A 344 14.58 25.84 10.04
CA VAL A 344 14.35 24.72 9.14
C VAL A 344 15.64 23.93 9.02
N PHE A 345 15.73 22.81 9.72
CA PHE A 345 16.92 21.97 9.70
C PHE A 345 16.59 20.51 10.02
N ALA A 346 17.42 19.62 9.48
CA ALA A 346 17.38 18.19 9.75
C ALA A 346 18.69 17.76 10.42
N THR A 347 18.59 16.75 11.27
CA THR A 347 19.72 16.07 11.92
C THR A 347 19.72 14.61 11.51
N TYR A 348 20.89 13.97 11.51
CA TYR A 348 20.97 12.54 11.28
C TYR A 348 20.78 11.79 12.60
N SER A 349 19.93 10.77 12.59
CA SER A 349 19.79 9.84 13.69
C SER A 349 20.92 8.80 13.67
N ASP A 350 20.99 7.97 14.71
CA ASP A 350 22.03 6.95 14.87
C ASP A 350 22.05 5.90 13.75
N ASP A 351 20.91 5.71 13.06
CA ASP A 351 20.81 4.78 11.92
C ASP A 351 21.11 5.45 10.55
N GLY A 352 21.46 6.73 10.57
CA GLY A 352 21.79 7.52 9.39
C GLY A 352 20.58 8.11 8.66
N SER A 353 19.35 7.92 9.16
CA SER A 353 18.17 8.59 8.61
C SER A 353 18.15 10.09 8.98
N ALA A 354 17.73 10.92 8.03
CA ALA A 354 17.55 12.34 8.27
C ALA A 354 16.20 12.58 8.98
N GLU A 355 16.24 13.14 10.18
CA GLU A 355 15.10 13.55 10.98
C GLU A 355 14.96 15.08 10.96
N VAL A 356 13.74 15.57 10.75
CA VAL A 356 13.45 17.00 10.81
C VAL A 356 13.41 17.44 12.28
N SER A 357 14.36 18.29 12.67
CA SER A 357 14.48 18.80 14.03
C SER A 357 13.87 20.18 14.21
N GLY A 358 13.77 20.95 13.13
CA GLY A 358 13.06 22.24 13.09
C GLY A 358 12.35 22.44 11.77
N LEU A 359 11.09 22.86 11.82
CA LEU A 359 10.34 23.35 10.66
C LEU A 359 9.26 24.32 11.14
N ASP A 360 9.64 25.58 11.28
CA ASP A 360 8.74 26.69 11.61
C ASP A 360 8.89 27.82 10.58
N ILE A 361 7.82 28.04 9.81
CA ILE A 361 7.75 29.08 8.78
C ILE A 361 6.61 30.07 9.05
N SER A 362 6.12 30.16 10.29
CA SER A 362 4.96 30.98 10.69
C SER A 362 5.08 32.50 10.40
N LEU A 363 6.23 32.95 9.88
CA LEU A 363 6.53 34.35 9.54
C LEU A 363 6.80 34.58 8.04
N ILE A 364 6.54 33.59 7.17
CA ILE A 364 6.65 33.77 5.72
C ILE A 364 5.32 34.32 5.19
N GLU A 365 5.19 35.65 5.18
CA GLU A 365 4.14 36.40 4.44
C GLU A 365 4.41 36.40 2.93
#